data_AF-A0A839IZY3-F1
#
_entry.id   AF-A0A839IZY3-F1
#
_cell.length_a   1.000
_cell.length_b   1.000
_cell.length_c   1.000
_cell.angle_alpha   90.00
_cell.angle_beta   90.00
_cell.angle_gamma   90.00
#
_symmetry.space_group_name_H-M   'P 1'
#
loop_
_entity.id
_entity.type
_entity.pdbx_description
1 polymer ?
#
loop_
_entity_poly.entity_id
_entity_poly.type
_entity_poly.pdbx_seq_one_letter_code
_entity_poly.pdbx_strand_id
1 'polypeptide(L)'
;INSPGGSVYAGLGIYDTMQFIKPDVATICTGMAASMGAVLLCAGEKGKRSGLTHSRVMIHQPMGGAQGQASDIEITAKEILTLKEELYKIISKHSGQDYDK
;
A
#
# COMPACT_ATOMS: atom_id res chain seq x y z
N ILE A 1 3.43 4.81 -12.08
CA ILE A 1 2.42 3.93 -11.46
C ILE A 1 1.09 4.17 -12.15
N ASN A 2 0.61 3.14 -12.83
CA ASN A 2 -0.75 3.05 -13.37
C ASN A 2 -1.26 1.63 -13.06
N SER A 3 -1.83 1.45 -11.89
CA SER A 3 -2.20 0.14 -11.35
C SER A 3 -3.50 0.22 -10.54
N PRO A 4 -4.42 -0.76 -10.73
CA PRO A 4 -5.62 -0.88 -9.90
C PRO A 4 -5.34 -1.49 -8.51
N GLY A 5 -4.10 -1.93 -8.23
CA GLY A 5 -3.76 -2.67 -7.03
C GLY A 5 -3.22 -4.07 -7.35
N GLY A 6 -3.24 -4.96 -6.36
CA GLY A 6 -2.77 -6.34 -6.50
C GLY A 6 -2.52 -7.01 -5.15
N SER A 7 -1.72 -8.08 -5.17
CA SER A 7 -1.31 -8.80 -3.96
C SER A 7 -0.57 -7.88 -2.97
N VAL A 8 -0.99 -7.92 -1.70
CA VAL A 8 -0.38 -7.12 -0.62
C VAL A 8 1.09 -7.49 -0.43
N TYR A 9 1.41 -8.78 -0.29
CA TYR A 9 2.80 -9.21 -0.09
C TYR A 9 3.70 -8.89 -1.29
N ALA A 10 3.19 -9.02 -2.52
CA ALA A 10 3.97 -8.61 -3.70
C ALA A 10 4.27 -7.11 -3.67
N GLY A 11 3.29 -6.30 -3.28
CA GLY A 11 3.48 -4.86 -3.11
C GLY A 11 4.43 -4.51 -1.95
N LEU A 12 4.38 -5.25 -0.83
CA LEU A 12 5.32 -5.07 0.28
C LEU A 12 6.76 -5.40 -0.13
N GLY A 13 6.99 -6.42 -0.94
CA GLY A 13 8.33 -6.70 -1.49
C GLY A 13 8.87 -5.55 -2.35
N ILE A 14 8.02 -4.91 -3.16
CA ILE A 14 8.40 -3.70 -3.93
C ILE A 14 8.68 -2.55 -2.97
N TYR A 15 7.79 -2.31 -2.00
CA TYR A 15 7.92 -1.26 -0.99
C TYR A 15 9.26 -1.36 -0.24
N ASP A 16 9.57 -2.53 0.32
CA ASP A 16 10.79 -2.75 1.08
C ASP A 16 12.02 -2.56 0.21
N THR A 17 11.97 -3.01 -1.06
CA THR A 17 13.05 -2.76 -2.01
C THR A 17 13.25 -1.26 -2.24
N MET A 18 12.17 -0.49 -2.41
CA MET A 18 12.25 0.98 -2.54
C MET A 18 12.88 1.63 -1.31
N GLN A 19 12.62 1.12 -0.10
CA GLN A 19 13.20 1.65 1.15
C GLN A 19 14.64 1.18 1.40
N PHE A 20 15.03 0.02 0.86
CA PHE A 20 16.32 -0.62 1.11
C PHE A 20 17.44 -0.04 0.24
N ILE A 21 17.14 0.30 -1.01
CA ILE A 21 18.14 0.77 -1.96
C ILE A 21 18.59 2.21 -1.63
N LYS A 22 19.84 2.53 -1.97
CA LYS A 22 20.44 3.86 -1.73
C LYS A 22 19.83 5.03 -2.52
N PRO A 23 19.47 4.90 -3.82
CA PRO A 23 18.98 6.04 -4.57
C PRO A 23 17.53 6.37 -4.20
N ASP A 24 17.21 7.67 -4.17
CA ASP A 24 15.85 8.15 -4.00
C ASP A 24 14.94 7.60 -5.12
N VAL A 25 13.80 7.03 -4.73
CA VAL A 25 12.80 6.53 -5.68
C VAL A 25 11.72 7.58 -5.92
N ALA A 26 11.71 8.16 -7.12
CA ALA A 26 10.61 9.02 -7.55
C ALA A 26 9.39 8.19 -7.98
N THR A 27 8.20 8.63 -7.60
CA THR A 27 6.94 7.97 -7.98
C THR A 27 6.05 8.95 -8.74
N ILE A 28 5.46 8.48 -9.85
CA ILE A 28 4.60 9.29 -10.71
C ILE A 28 3.31 8.51 -10.98
N CYS A 29 2.15 9.02 -10.59
CA CYS A 29 0.86 8.45 -10.97
C CYS A 29 0.45 8.96 -12.36
N THR A 30 0.28 8.06 -13.33
CA THR A 30 0.01 8.40 -14.75
C THR A 30 -1.38 7.93 -15.22
N GLY A 31 -2.30 7.70 -14.29
CA GLY A 31 -3.66 7.21 -14.57
C GLY A 31 -4.36 6.87 -13.27
N MET A 32 -4.13 5.68 -12.75
CA MET A 32 -4.64 5.29 -11.43
C MET A 32 -3.55 4.70 -10.55
N ALA A 33 -3.56 5.04 -9.27
CA ALA A 33 -2.83 4.33 -8.23
C ALA A 33 -3.85 3.95 -7.15
N ALA A 34 -4.39 2.73 -7.26
CA ALA A 34 -5.40 2.22 -6.33
C ALA A 34 -4.82 1.11 -5.45
N SER A 35 -5.35 0.96 -4.23
CA SER A 35 -4.97 -0.09 -3.29
C SER A 35 -3.45 -0.10 -3.04
N MET A 36 -2.76 -1.24 -3.22
CA MET A 36 -1.29 -1.31 -3.16
C MET A 36 -0.57 -0.36 -4.13
N GLY A 37 -1.18 0.02 -5.25
CA GLY A 37 -0.65 1.06 -6.13
C GLY A 37 -0.59 2.43 -5.46
N ALA A 38 -1.57 2.76 -4.61
CA ALA A 38 -1.58 3.99 -3.82
C ALA A 38 -0.51 3.97 -2.72
N VAL A 39 -0.33 2.82 -2.05
CA VAL A 39 0.72 2.61 -1.05
C VAL A 39 2.09 2.86 -1.68
N LEU A 40 2.38 2.23 -2.82
CA LEU A 40 3.64 2.40 -3.54
C LEU A 40 3.82 3.82 -4.08
N LEU A 41 2.76 4.49 -4.51
CA LEU A 41 2.83 5.90 -4.89
C LEU A 41 3.27 6.77 -3.71
N CYS A 42 2.68 6.54 -2.53
CA CYS A 42 3.00 7.28 -1.31
C CYS A 42 4.43 7.00 -0.82
N ALA A 43 4.94 5.78 -1.04
CA ALA A 43 6.24 5.32 -0.56
C ALA A 43 7.48 5.88 -1.29
N GLY A 44 7.29 6.67 -2.35
CA GLY A 44 8.38 7.38 -3.01
C GLY A 44 9.00 8.46 -2.12
N GLU A 45 10.20 8.91 -2.48
CA GLU A 45 10.94 9.93 -1.72
C GLU A 45 10.13 11.23 -1.58
N LYS A 46 10.17 11.84 -0.39
CA LYS A 46 9.39 13.04 -0.09
C LYS A 46 9.80 14.18 -1.05
N GLY A 47 8.81 14.83 -1.64
CA GLY A 47 9.04 15.86 -2.67
C GLY A 47 9.30 15.32 -4.09
N LYS A 48 9.50 14.00 -4.26
CA LYS A 48 9.65 13.32 -5.56
C LYS A 48 8.46 12.43 -5.93
N ARG A 49 7.32 12.66 -5.27
CA ARG A 49 6.03 11.99 -5.55
C ARG A 49 5.13 12.94 -6.31
N SER A 50 4.59 12.49 -7.43
CA SER A 50 3.75 13.31 -8.29
C SER A 50 2.60 12.52 -8.91
N GLY A 51 1.60 13.24 -9.41
CA GLY A 51 0.52 12.69 -10.22
C GLY A 51 0.23 13.63 -11.37
N LEU A 52 -0.11 13.08 -12.53
CA LEU A 52 -0.60 13.86 -13.66
C LEU A 52 -1.99 14.44 -13.35
N THR A 53 -2.39 15.48 -14.09
CA THR A 53 -3.62 16.27 -13.87
C THR A 53 -4.89 15.43 -13.73
N HIS A 54 -5.00 14.33 -14.48
CA HIS A 54 -6.19 13.47 -14.50
C HIS A 54 -6.03 12.17 -13.72
N SER A 55 -4.94 12.04 -12.96
CA SER A 55 -4.71 10.84 -12.16
C SER A 55 -5.74 10.67 -11.04
N ARG A 56 -5.94 9.43 -10.62
CA ARG A 56 -6.80 9.05 -9.49
C ARG A 56 -6.00 8.24 -8.49
N VAL A 57 -6.16 8.58 -7.21
CA VAL A 57 -5.59 7.81 -6.11
C VAL A 57 -6.76 7.27 -5.29
N MET A 58 -6.73 5.97 -4.99
CA MET A 58 -7.77 5.32 -4.20
C MET A 58 -7.11 4.42 -3.16
N ILE A 59 -7.46 4.63 -1.90
CA ILE A 59 -7.07 3.76 -0.78
C ILE A 59 -8.31 3.03 -0.28
N HIS A 60 -8.13 1.77 0.12
CA HIS A 60 -9.14 0.98 0.81
C HIS A 60 -8.44 -0.04 1.71
N GLN A 61 -9.15 -0.57 2.71
CA GLN A 61 -8.63 -1.65 3.54
C GLN A 61 -8.36 -2.92 2.70
N PRO A 62 -7.35 -3.74 3.06
CA PRO A 62 -7.07 -4.97 2.33
C PRO A 62 -8.28 -5.89 2.32
N MET A 63 -8.44 -6.64 1.22
CA MET A 63 -9.51 -7.60 1.03
C MET A 63 -8.91 -9.01 1.01
N GLY A 64 -9.60 -9.95 1.63
CA GLY A 64 -9.24 -11.36 1.67
C GLY A 64 -10.44 -12.22 2.00
N GLY A 65 -10.26 -13.53 2.00
CA GLY A 65 -11.27 -14.51 2.37
C GLY A 65 -10.62 -15.69 3.05
N ALA A 66 -11.38 -16.39 3.88
CA ALA A 66 -10.93 -17.58 4.58
C ALA A 66 -12.02 -18.66 4.52
N GLN A 67 -11.61 -19.91 4.42
CA GLN A 67 -12.46 -21.10 4.45
C GLN A 67 -11.66 -22.24 5.07
N GLY A 68 -12.28 -23.08 5.90
CA GLY A 68 -11.59 -24.18 6.56
C GLY A 68 -12.08 -24.41 7.99
N GLN A 69 -11.22 -24.97 8.84
CA GLN A 69 -11.52 -25.12 10.25
C GLN A 69 -11.65 -23.74 10.91
N ALA A 70 -12.36 -23.66 12.04
CA ALA A 70 -12.54 -22.41 12.79
C ALA A 70 -11.19 -21.74 13.11
N SER A 71 -10.16 -22.52 13.45
CA SER A 71 -8.80 -22.05 13.68
C SER A 71 -8.14 -21.43 12.45
N ASP A 72 -8.32 -22.03 11.27
CA ASP A 72 -7.73 -21.51 10.02
C ASP A 72 -8.39 -20.19 9.61
N ILE A 73 -9.71 -20.10 9.82
CA ILE A 73 -10.48 -18.86 9.59
C ILE A 73 -9.98 -17.77 10.54
N GLU A 74 -9.82 -18.09 11.83
CA GLU A 74 -9.35 -17.13 12.83
C GLU A 74 -7.93 -16.63 12.52
N ILE A 75 -6.99 -17.53 12.18
CA ILE A 75 -5.62 -17.18 11.81
C ILE A 75 -5.60 -16.25 10.60
N THR A 76 -6.36 -16.59 9.55
CA THR A 76 -6.42 -15.78 8.34
C THR A 76 -7.04 -14.42 8.60
N ALA A 77 -8.09 -14.35 9.42
CA ALA A 77 -8.71 -13.07 9.80
C ALA A 77 -7.75 -12.18 10.59
N LYS A 78 -6.97 -12.75 11.52
CA LYS A 78 -5.92 -12.03 12.26
C LYS A 78 -4.85 -11.48 11.31
N GLU A 79 -4.41 -12.27 10.34
CA GLU A 79 -3.41 -11.81 9.36
C GLU A 79 -3.92 -10.65 8.50
N ILE A 80 -5.18 -10.69 8.07
CA ILE A 80 -5.79 -9.56 7.33
C ILE A 80 -5.80 -8.28 8.18
N LEU A 81 -6.06 -8.39 9.49
CA LEU A 81 -6.00 -7.25 10.41
C LEU A 81 -4.57 -6.74 10.57
N THR A 82 -3.58 -7.62 10.72
CA THR A 82 -2.15 -7.25 10.76
C THR A 82 -1.76 -6.47 9.50
N LEU A 83 -2.06 -7.00 8.32
CA LEU A 83 -1.74 -6.35 7.04
C LEU A 83 -2.46 -5.00 6.91
N LYS A 84 -3.70 -4.89 7.37
CA LYS A 84 -4.42 -3.62 7.39
C LYS A 84 -3.66 -2.57 8.21
N GLU A 85 -3.26 -2.93 9.43
CA GLU A 85 -2.51 -2.01 10.30
C GLU A 85 -1.18 -1.60 9.67
N GLU A 86 -0.43 -2.55 9.11
CA GLU A 86 0.86 -2.28 8.48
C GLU A 86 0.74 -1.31 7.31
N LEU A 87 -0.21 -1.56 6.39
CA LEU A 87 -0.43 -0.68 5.24
C LEU A 87 -0.83 0.73 5.68
N TYR A 88 -1.63 0.85 6.74
CA TYR A 88 -2.05 2.15 7.26
C TYR A 88 -0.91 2.87 7.98
N LYS A 89 -0.06 2.16 8.72
CA LYS A 89 1.17 2.70 9.29
C LYS A 89 2.13 3.21 8.21
N ILE A 90 2.26 2.47 7.09
CA ILE A 90 3.06 2.90 5.92
C ILE A 90 2.49 4.19 5.32
N ILE A 91 1.17 4.24 5.07
CA ILE A 91 0.52 5.44 4.53
C ILE A 91 0.67 6.61 5.50
N SER A 92 0.43 6.41 6.79
CA SER A 92 0.58 7.45 7.83
C SER A 92 2.01 7.99 7.86
N LYS A 93 3.03 7.11 7.92
CA LYS A 93 4.46 7.47 7.88
C LYS A 93 4.80 8.37 6.70
N HIS A 94 4.37 8.00 5.50
CA HIS A 94 4.77 8.69 4.27
C HIS A 94 3.90 9.92 3.95
N SER A 95 2.62 9.89 4.32
CA SER A 95 1.70 11.02 4.09
C SER A 95 1.83 12.12 5.14
N GLY A 96 2.29 11.77 6.35
CA GLY A 96 2.28 12.66 7.51
C GLY A 96 0.89 12.89 8.11
N GLN A 97 -0.13 12.13 7.69
CA GLN A 97 -1.42 12.08 8.37
C GLN A 97 -1.37 11.10 9.53
N ASP A 98 -2.11 11.39 10.60
CA ASP A 98 -2.27 10.47 11.73
C ASP A 98 -3.00 9.19 11.29
N TYR A 99 -2.66 8.07 11.92
CA TYR A 99 -3.21 6.75 11.60
C TYR A 99 -4.74 6.68 11.73
N ASP A 100 -5.32 7.42 12.68
CA ASP A 100 -6.75 7.36 13.01
C ASP A 100 -7.65 8.18 12.07
N LYS A 101 -7.07 8.84 11.05
CA LYS A 101 -7.76 9.79 10.17
C LYS A 101 -7.94 9.27 8.76
#